data_AF-A0A4R9Q2M5-F1
#
_entry.id   AF-A0A4R9Q2M5-F1
#
_cell.length_a   1.000
_cell.length_b   1.000
_cell.length_c   1.000
_cell.angle_alpha   90.00
_cell.angle_beta   90.00
_cell.angle_gamma   90.00
#
_symmetry.space_group_name_H-M   'P 1'
#
loop_
_entity.id
_entity.type
_entity.pdbx_description
1 polymer ?
#
loop_
_entity_poly.entity_id
_entity_poly.type
_entity_poly.pdbx_seq_one_letter_code
_entity_poly.pdbx_strand_id
1 'polypeptide(L)'
;MKNRITDLNDHLFAQMERLAEEGLSGEKLEGEVQRTEAMIKIADAIVDNARLGIQAATLVANHGDRFRKDLPMLSAPKEIDGQ
;
A
#
# COMPACT_ATOMS: atom_id res chain seq x y z
N MET A 1 -1.90 3.93 14.79
CA MET A 1 -1.69 2.97 13.69
C MET A 1 -0.98 3.69 12.54
N LYS A 2 -0.06 3.01 11.84
CA LYS A 2 0.57 3.51 10.61
C LYS A 2 -0.11 2.84 9.42
N ASN A 3 -0.99 3.57 8.73
CA ASN A 3 -1.89 3.03 7.71
C ASN A 3 -1.96 3.91 6.45
N ARG A 4 -0.94 4.74 6.22
CA ARG A 4 -0.88 5.66 5.08
C ARG A 4 0.16 5.21 4.05
N ILE A 5 -0.03 5.61 2.80
CA ILE A 5 0.94 5.38 1.72
C ILE A 5 2.31 6.03 2.06
N THR A 6 2.31 7.16 2.76
CA THR A 6 3.54 7.80 3.22
C THR A 6 4.33 6.90 4.17
N ASP A 7 3.65 6.16 5.05
CA ASP A 7 4.31 5.23 5.98
C ASP A 7 4.98 4.08 5.20
N LEU A 8 4.32 3.56 4.16
CA LEU A 8 4.90 2.54 3.28
C LEU A 8 6.17 3.06 2.59
N ASN A 9 6.14 4.29 2.06
CA ASN A 9 7.30 4.89 1.42
C ASN A 9 8.48 5.00 2.40
N ASP A 10 8.24 5.50 3.62
CA ASP A 10 9.27 5.60 4.66
C ASP A 10 9.90 4.23 4.96
N HIS A 11 9.09 3.17 5.03
CA HIS A 11 9.57 1.82 5.23
C HIS A 11 10.43 1.32 4.05
N LEU A 12 10.03 1.60 2.80
CA LEU A 12 10.80 1.23 1.61
C LEU A 12 12.15 1.96 1.57
N PHE A 13 12.19 3.26 1.92
CA PHE A 13 13.45 4.00 2.02
C PHE A 13 14.36 3.41 3.11
N ALA A 14 13.80 3.11 4.29
CA ALA A 14 14.57 2.46 5.35
C ALA A 14 15.09 1.06 4.94
N GLN A 15 14.37 0.35 4.06
CA GLN A 15 14.82 -0.92 3.50
C GLN A 15 16.01 -0.75 2.55
N MET A 16 16.01 0.32 1.73
CA MET A 16 17.16 0.65 0.88
C MET A 16 18.41 0.95 1.69
N GLU A 17 18.29 1.72 2.77
CA GLU A 17 19.43 2.00 3.67
C GLU A 17 19.96 0.71 4.31
N ARG A 18 19.08 -0.21 4.76
CA ARG A 18 19.50 -1.51 5.30
C ARG A 18 20.24 -2.36 4.27
N LEU A 19 19.78 -2.39 3.01
CA LEU A 19 20.47 -3.13 1.95
C LEU A 19 21.84 -2.55 1.61
N ALA A 20 22.04 -1.25 1.82
CA ALA A 20 23.29 -0.55 1.59
C ALA A 20 24.27 -0.60 2.77
N GLU A 21 23.88 -1.20 3.90
CA GLU A 21 24.71 -1.27 5.11
C GLU A 21 26.01 -2.05 4.86
N GLU A 22 27.14 -1.40 5.12
CA GLU A 22 28.45 -2.03 4.96
C GLU A 22 28.68 -3.12 6.01
N GLY A 23 29.30 -4.23 5.61
CA GLY A 23 29.66 -5.31 6.54
C GLY A 23 28.53 -6.27 6.89
N LEU A 24 27.41 -6.26 6.15
CA LEU A 24 26.39 -7.31 6.26
C LEU A 24 26.99 -8.69 5.98
N SER A 25 26.70 -9.64 6.86
CA SER A 25 26.94 -11.05 6.57
C SER A 25 25.99 -11.53 5.46
N GLY A 26 26.39 -12.57 4.72
CA GLY A 26 25.56 -13.14 3.66
C GLY A 26 24.15 -13.52 4.12
N GLU A 27 24.02 -14.12 5.31
CA GLU A 27 22.73 -14.49 5.91
C GLU A 27 21.84 -13.26 6.20
N LYS A 28 22.42 -12.17 6.73
CA LYS A 28 21.67 -10.94 6.98
C LYS A 28 21.24 -10.27 5.67
N LEU A 29 22.12 -10.24 4.67
CA LEU A 29 21.79 -9.72 3.36
C LEU A 29 20.64 -10.50 2.74
N GLU A 30 20.67 -11.83 2.80
CA GLU A 30 19.59 -12.68 2.30
C GLU A 30 18.27 -12.40 3.03
N GLY A 31 18.30 -12.23 4.35
CA GLY A 31 17.13 -11.83 5.13
C GLY A 31 16.56 -10.47 4.73
N GLU A 32 17.41 -9.48 4.48
CA GLU A 32 16.96 -8.15 4.02
C GLU A 32 16.45 -8.20 2.58
N VAL A 33 17.00 -9.04 1.69
CA VAL A 33 16.45 -9.27 0.35
C VAL A 33 15.05 -9.87 0.44
N GLN A 34 14.86 -10.93 1.22
CA GLN A 34 13.53 -11.55 1.43
C GLN A 34 12.52 -10.57 2.01
N ARG A 35 12.94 -9.75 2.99
CA ARG A 35 12.12 -8.68 3.55
C ARG A 35 11.71 -7.66 2.48
N THR A 36 12.65 -7.26 1.63
CA THR A 36 12.40 -6.32 0.52
C THR A 36 11.36 -6.88 -0.45
N GLU A 37 11.49 -8.14 -0.86
CA GLU A 37 10.52 -8.80 -1.74
C GLU A 37 9.11 -8.84 -1.14
N ALA A 38 9.00 -9.15 0.16
CA ALA A 38 7.73 -9.14 0.87
C ALA A 38 7.10 -7.73 0.90
N MET A 39 7.92 -6.70 1.13
CA MET A 39 7.47 -5.31 1.13
C MET A 39 7.00 -4.85 -0.24
N ILE A 40 7.69 -5.24 -1.32
CA ILE A 40 7.28 -4.94 -2.70
C ILE A 40 5.90 -5.55 -2.97
N LYS A 41 5.67 -6.82 -2.60
CA LYS A 41 4.36 -7.47 -2.78
C LYS A 41 3.22 -6.73 -2.07
N ILE A 42 3.48 -6.23 -0.86
CA ILE A 42 2.49 -5.45 -0.11
C ILE A 42 2.27 -4.08 -0.77
N ALA A 43 3.34 -3.43 -1.23
CA ALA A 43 3.26 -2.15 -1.92
C ALA A 43 2.45 -2.26 -3.21
N ASP A 44 2.67 -3.31 -4.01
CA ASP A 44 1.93 -3.57 -5.24
C ASP A 44 0.43 -3.74 -4.97
N ALA A 45 0.07 -4.52 -3.94
CA ALA A 45 -1.33 -4.68 -3.54
C ALA A 45 -2.00 -3.36 -3.12
N ILE A 46 -1.27 -2.48 -2.43
CA ILE A 46 -1.75 -1.15 -2.03
C ILE A 46 -1.95 -0.26 -3.27
N VAL A 47 -0.99 -0.24 -4.18
CA VAL A 47 -1.07 0.55 -5.42
C VAL A 47 -2.23 0.05 -6.30
N ASP A 48 -2.42 -1.26 -6.43
CA ASP A 48 -3.53 -1.83 -7.19
C ASP A 48 -4.88 -1.50 -6.57
N ASN A 49 -4.99 -1.51 -5.23
CA ASN A 49 -6.19 -1.05 -4.55
C ASN A 49 -6.49 0.44 -4.84
N ALA A 50 -5.46 1.30 -4.79
CA ALA A 50 -5.60 2.71 -5.13
C ALA A 50 -6.02 2.91 -6.60
N ARG A 51 -5.46 2.14 -7.54
CA ARG A 51 -5.86 2.14 -8.96
C ARG A 51 -7.33 1.76 -9.13
N LEU A 52 -7.80 0.72 -8.44
CA LEU A 52 -9.21 0.33 -8.45
C LEU A 52 -10.12 1.45 -7.90
N GLY A 53 -9.68 2.15 -6.85
CA GLY A 53 -10.37 3.33 -6.34
C GLY A 53 -10.49 4.45 -7.37
N ILE A 54 -9.42 4.74 -8.12
CA ILE A 54 -9.45 5.74 -9.20
C ILE A 54 -10.39 5.30 -10.32
N GLN A 55 -10.31 4.04 -10.76
CA GLN A 55 -11.19 3.51 -11.80
C GLN A 55 -12.67 3.58 -11.39
N ALA A 56 -12.98 3.27 -10.13
CA ALA A 56 -14.31 3.42 -9.58
C ALA A 56 -14.77 4.88 -9.61
N ALA A 57 -13.91 5.82 -9.22
CA ALA A 57 -14.21 7.25 -9.26
C ALA A 57 -14.45 7.73 -10.71
N THR A 58 -13.65 7.27 -11.67
CA THR A 58 -13.84 7.55 -13.10
C THR A 58 -15.16 6.98 -13.64
N LEU A 59 -15.54 5.77 -13.23
CA LEU A 59 -16.82 5.16 -13.63
C LEU A 59 -18.00 6.03 -13.19
N VAL A 60 -17.97 6.50 -11.93
CA VAL A 60 -18.99 7.39 -11.39
C VAL A 60 -18.98 8.75 -12.10
N ALA A 61 -17.81 9.35 -12.33
CA ALA A 61 -17.70 10.64 -13.01
C ALA A 61 -18.26 10.59 -14.45
N ASN A 62 -18.04 9.49 -15.16
CA ASN A 62 -18.47 9.34 -16.57
C ASN A 62 -19.91 8.87 -16.73
N HIS A 63 -20.44 8.09 -15.78
CA HIS A 63 -21.73 7.41 -15.94
C HIS A 63 -22.76 7.70 -14.83
N GLY A 64 -22.41 8.56 -13.88
CA GLY A 64 -23.27 9.06 -12.80
C GLY A 64 -23.25 8.20 -11.53
N ASP A 65 -23.73 8.79 -10.43
CA ASP A 65 -23.68 8.22 -9.07
C ASP A 65 -24.49 6.93 -8.86
N ARG A 66 -25.27 6.47 -9.84
CA ARG A 66 -26.06 5.23 -9.74
C ARG A 66 -25.22 3.98 -9.45
N PHE A 67 -23.94 4.00 -9.81
CA PHE A 67 -22.98 2.91 -9.56
C PHE A 67 -22.33 2.99 -8.18
N ARG A 68 -22.47 4.10 -7.45
CA ARG A 68 -21.75 4.35 -6.19
C ARG A 68 -22.06 3.30 -5.13
N LYS A 69 -23.31 2.83 -5.05
CA LYS A 69 -23.75 1.77 -4.13
C LYS A 69 -23.02 0.43 -4.34
N ASP A 70 -22.55 0.19 -5.56
CA ASP A 70 -21.88 -1.05 -5.96
C ASP A 70 -20.34 -0.91 -5.88
N LEU A 71 -19.83 0.26 -5.49
CA LEU A 71 -18.41 0.61 -5.42
C LEU A 71 -18.00 0.91 -3.97
N PRO A 72 -17.82 -0.12 -3.12
CA PRO A 72 -17.55 0.06 -1.70
C PRO A 72 -16.26 0.84 -1.41
N MET A 73 -15.28 0.81 -2.31
CA MET A 73 -14.03 1.59 -2.20
C MET A 73 -14.23 3.11 -2.25
N LEU A 74 -15.37 3.60 -2.74
CA LEU A 74 -15.72 5.03 -2.76
C LEU A 74 -16.56 5.46 -1.55
N SER A 75 -16.96 4.51 -0.73
CA SER A 75 -17.64 4.81 0.54
C SER A 75 -16.59 5.24 1.55
N ALA A 76 -16.89 6.28 2.34
CA ALA A 76 -16.02 6.64 3.45
C ALA A 76 -15.80 5.40 4.34
N PRO A 77 -14.58 5.17 4.88
CA PRO A 77 -14.37 4.12 5.87
C PRO A 77 -15.42 4.31 6.96
N LYS A 78 -16.14 3.24 7.34
CA LYS A 78 -16.95 3.30 8.55
C LYS A 78 -15.99 3.66 9.68
N GLU A 79 -16.25 4.76 10.38
CA GLU A 79 -15.61 5.01 11.66
C GLU A 79 -15.86 3.74 12.49
N ILE A 80 -14.76 3.05 12.80
CA ILE A 80 -14.78 1.99 13.80
C ILE A 80 -14.92 2.76 15.09
N ASP A 81 -16.16 2.94 15.55
CA ASP A 81 -16.46 3.49 16.86
C ASP A 81 -15.57 2.76 17.86
N GLY A 82 -14.72 3.52 18.55
CA GLY A 82 -13.78 3.00 19.52
C GLY A 82 -14.50 2.14 20.56
N GLN A 83 -14.13 0.86 20.61
CA GLN A 83 -14.28 0.00 21.78
C GLN A 83 -12.91 -0.27 22.37
#